data_AF-A0A9E1UUI4-F1
#
_entry.id   AF-A0A9E1UUI4-F1
#
_cell.length_a   1.000
_cell.length_b   1.000
_cell.length_c   1.000
_cell.angle_alpha   90.00
_cell.angle_beta   90.00
_cell.angle_gamma   90.00
#
_symmetry.space_group_name_H-M   'P 1'
#
loop_
_entity.id
_entity.type
_entity.pdbx_description
1 polymer ?
#
loop_
_entity_poly.entity_id
_entity_poly.type
_entity_poly.pdbx_seq_one_letter_code
_entity_poly.pdbx_strand_id
1 'polypeptide(L)'
;WFSQTKGNECYFTQRIAMTKEWKYVCNWFDFDELYDLTNDPHEMVNLAHPDRHPQQEAYTGTPGAELPYLPWPRLPDHLEAVRRDMMGRMWRFAEREQDIIFNGFPPVAVVPYGPLIGMVDDPPPSP
;
A
#
# COMPACT_ATOMS: atom_id res chain seq x y z
N TRP A 1 5.24 37.66 -5.02
CA TRP A 1 4.01 37.43 -5.80
C TRP A 1 3.95 35.94 -6.09
N PHE A 2 2.81 35.29 -5.85
CA PHE A 2 2.62 33.86 -6.11
C PHE A 2 1.44 33.68 -7.07
N SER A 3 1.56 32.75 -8.00
CA SER A 3 0.48 32.30 -8.86
C SER A 3 0.45 30.78 -8.85
N GLN A 4 -0.76 30.22 -8.73
CA GLN A 4 -1.03 28.79 -8.73
C GLN A 4 -2.04 28.52 -9.84
N THR A 5 -1.80 27.50 -10.68
CA THR A 5 -2.74 27.07 -11.72
C THR A 5 -3.24 25.66 -11.42
N LYS A 6 -4.54 25.42 -11.67
CA LYS A 6 -5.28 24.20 -11.32
C LYS A 6 -5.02 23.01 -12.26
N GLY A 7 -3.90 22.99 -12.99
CA GLY A 7 -3.64 21.97 -14.02
C GLY A 7 -3.44 20.55 -13.47
N ASN A 8 -3.00 20.44 -12.21
CA ASN A 8 -2.84 19.20 -11.47
C ASN A 8 -3.15 19.46 -9.99
N GLU A 9 -4.42 19.52 -9.61
CA GLU A 9 -4.78 19.16 -8.22
C GLU A 9 -4.50 17.66 -8.11
N CYS A 10 -3.42 17.28 -7.42
CA CYS A 10 -3.02 15.87 -7.32
C CYS A 10 -4.14 15.05 -6.68
N TYR A 11 -4.86 14.28 -7.49
CA TYR A 11 -5.80 13.28 -7.01
C TYR A 11 -5.02 12.08 -6.49
N PHE A 12 -4.66 12.11 -5.22
CA PHE A 12 -4.14 10.94 -4.53
C PHE A 12 -5.31 10.09 -4.03
N THR A 13 -5.25 8.80 -4.33
CA THR A 13 -6.22 7.82 -3.87
C THR A 13 -5.47 6.79 -3.03
N GLN A 14 -5.83 6.72 -1.76
CA GLN A 14 -5.41 5.66 -0.86
C GLN A 14 -6.42 4.53 -0.95
N ARG A 15 -5.95 3.27 -0.94
CA ARG A 15 -6.81 2.09 -1.05
C ARG A 15 -6.61 1.21 0.16
N ILE A 16 -7.72 0.67 0.66
CA ILE A 16 -7.71 -0.23 1.82
C ILE A 16 -8.35 -1.55 1.40
N ALA A 17 -7.62 -2.64 1.60
CA ALA A 17 -8.17 -3.99 1.59
C ALA A 17 -8.26 -4.45 3.04
N MET A 18 -9.44 -4.92 3.47
CA MET A 18 -9.67 -5.36 4.85
C MET A 18 -10.42 -6.67 4.87
N THR A 19 -9.97 -7.58 5.73
CA THR A 19 -10.63 -8.84 6.08
C THR A 19 -10.90 -8.85 7.59
N LYS A 20 -11.39 -9.97 8.13
CA LYS A 20 -11.55 -10.10 9.59
C LYS A 20 -10.22 -10.12 10.34
N GLU A 21 -9.16 -10.58 9.67
CA GLU A 21 -7.86 -10.86 10.30
C GLU A 21 -6.78 -9.86 9.87
N TRP A 22 -6.94 -9.21 8.72
CA TRP A 22 -5.89 -8.39 8.12
C TRP A 22 -6.44 -7.09 7.54
N LYS A 23 -5.68 -6.02 7.71
CA LYS A 23 -5.88 -4.76 7.01
C LYS A 23 -4.62 -4.39 6.26
N TYR A 24 -4.77 -4.04 4.99
CA TYR A 24 -3.72 -3.51 4.14
C TYR A 24 -4.14 -2.15 3.60
N VAL A 25 -3.23 -1.18 3.71
CA VAL A 25 -3.39 0.17 3.19
C VAL A 25 -2.30 0.40 2.14
N CYS A 26 -2.72 0.61 0.89
CA CYS A 26 -1.84 1.10 -0.16
C CYS A 26 -1.86 2.62 -0.16
N ASN A 27 -0.71 3.22 0.15
CA ASN A 27 -0.54 4.65 0.32
C ASN A 27 0.52 5.18 -0.65
N TRP A 28 0.09 5.99 -1.62
CA TRP A 28 0.95 6.54 -2.69
C TRP A 28 1.70 7.81 -2.35
N PHE A 29 1.48 8.37 -1.16
CA PHE A 29 2.15 9.58 -0.70
C PHE A 29 3.06 9.32 0.51
N ASP A 30 2.94 8.15 1.13
CA ASP A 30 3.72 7.73 2.29
C ASP A 30 4.00 6.22 2.20
N PHE A 31 4.24 5.57 3.33
CA PHE A 31 4.45 4.13 3.40
C PHE A 31 3.15 3.35 3.41
N ASP A 32 3.17 2.20 2.74
CA ASP A 32 2.10 1.22 2.84
C ASP A 32 2.00 0.68 4.27
N GLU A 33 0.81 0.18 4.62
CA GLU A 33 0.53 -0.32 5.96
C GLU A 33 -0.06 -1.74 5.91
N LEU A 34 0.36 -2.60 6.85
CA LEU A 34 -0.16 -3.95 7.01
C LEU A 34 -0.36 -4.24 8.51
N TYR A 35 -1.57 -4.61 8.90
CA TYR A 35 -1.93 -4.89 10.29
C TYR A 35 -2.58 -6.26 10.44
N ASP A 36 -2.18 -6.98 11.49
CA ASP A 36 -2.83 -8.19 11.97
C ASP A 36 -3.93 -7.79 12.97
N LEU A 37 -5.18 -7.80 12.53
CA LEU A 37 -6.33 -7.41 13.36
C LEU A 37 -6.66 -8.43 14.46
N THR A 38 -6.12 -9.64 14.38
CA THR A 38 -6.32 -10.70 15.37
C THR A 38 -5.44 -10.45 16.59
N ASN A 39 -4.17 -10.12 16.35
CA ASN A 39 -3.17 -9.91 17.41
C ASN A 39 -2.99 -8.42 17.77
N ASP A 40 -3.33 -7.52 16.85
CA ASP A 40 -3.24 -6.06 16.99
C ASP A 40 -4.54 -5.39 16.52
N PRO A 41 -5.65 -5.58 17.26
CA PRO A 41 -6.97 -5.01 16.90
C PRO A 41 -7.01 -3.47 16.95
N HIS A 42 -5.98 -2.85 17.50
CA HIS A 42 -5.85 -1.39 17.61
C HIS A 42 -4.88 -0.81 16.56
N GLU A 43 -4.36 -1.64 15.64
CA GLU A 43 -3.53 -1.18 14.51
C GLU A 43 -2.30 -0.38 14.97
N MET A 44 -1.69 -0.79 16.07
CA MET A 44 -0.58 -0.08 16.72
C MET A 44 0.78 -0.39 16.06
N VAL A 45 0.90 -1.53 15.37
CA VAL A 45 2.17 -2.02 14.81
C VAL A 45 2.02 -2.25 13.30
N ASN A 46 2.58 -1.34 12.50
CA ASN A 46 2.65 -1.52 11.05
C ASN A 46 3.69 -2.60 10.67
N LEU A 47 3.20 -3.76 10.23
CA LEU A 47 4.01 -4.91 9.80
C LEU A 47 4.60 -4.75 8.39
N ALA A 48 4.18 -3.73 7.63
CA ALA A 48 4.79 -3.41 6.35
C ALA A 48 6.21 -2.87 6.52
N HIS A 49 6.41 -2.07 7.56
CA HIS A 49 7.68 -1.42 7.87
C HIS A 49 8.04 -1.63 9.34
N PRO A 50 8.39 -2.88 9.74
CA PRO A 50 8.72 -3.19 11.13
C PRO A 50 9.98 -2.45 11.61
N ASP A 51 10.87 -2.09 10.68
CA ASP A 51 12.05 -1.24 10.91
C ASP A 51 11.70 0.19 11.34
N ARG A 52 10.46 0.61 11.11
CA ARG A 52 9.94 1.93 11.49
C ARG A 52 9.09 1.91 12.74
N HIS A 53 9.01 0.79 13.47
CA HIS A 53 8.24 0.75 14.70
C HIS A 53 9.11 1.19 15.91
N PRO A 54 8.67 2.14 16.75
CA PRO A 54 7.42 2.91 16.65
C PRO A 54 7.49 3.95 15.53
N GLN A 55 6.37 4.15 14.83
CA GLN A 55 6.30 5.07 13.69
C GLN A 55 6.73 6.47 14.14
N GLN A 56 7.80 6.98 13.52
CA GLN A 56 8.30 8.31 13.84
C GLN A 56 7.26 9.36 13.45
N GLU A 57 7.11 10.39 14.28
CA GLU A 57 6.24 11.52 13.95
C GLU A 57 6.74 12.20 12.68
N ALA A 58 5.90 12.23 11.64
CA ALA A 58 6.23 12.68 10.28
C ALA A 58 6.79 14.12 10.20
N TYR A 59 6.70 14.91 11.27
CA TYR A 59 7.08 16.33 11.32
C TYR A 59 8.16 16.67 12.37
N THR A 60 8.81 15.67 12.98
CA THR A 60 9.89 15.92 13.96
C THR A 60 11.25 16.23 13.32
N GLY A 61 11.35 16.18 11.99
CA GLY A 61 12.57 16.45 11.24
C GLY A 61 12.84 17.94 11.00
N THR A 62 14.10 18.28 10.72
CA THR A 62 14.46 19.60 10.18
C THR A 62 13.75 19.78 8.84
N PRO A 63 13.00 20.88 8.62
CA PRO A 63 12.38 21.16 7.32
C PRO A 63 13.41 21.12 6.20
N GLY A 64 13.17 20.29 5.18
CA GLY A 64 14.09 20.10 4.04
C GLY A 64 15.14 19.01 4.23
N ALA A 65 15.13 18.25 5.34
CA ALA A 65 15.88 17.01 5.43
C ALA A 65 15.23 15.95 4.52
N GLU A 66 15.97 15.43 3.54
CA GLU A 66 15.52 14.30 2.75
C GLU A 66 15.54 13.03 3.62
N LEU A 67 14.37 12.40 3.79
CA LEU A 67 14.34 11.02 4.27
C LEU A 67 14.80 10.12 3.13
N PRO A 68 15.72 9.18 3.37
CA PRO A 68 16.09 8.22 2.34
C PRO A 68 14.85 7.42 1.94
N TYR A 69 14.58 7.32 0.64
CA TYR A 69 13.60 6.37 0.14
C TYR A 69 14.03 4.96 0.57
N LEU A 70 13.21 4.33 1.38
CA LEU A 70 13.39 2.93 1.74
C LEU A 70 12.34 2.13 0.99
N PRO A 71 12.74 1.23 0.06
CA PRO A 71 11.79 0.30 -0.51
C PRO A 71 11.20 -0.57 0.60
N TRP A 72 10.04 -1.17 0.34
CA TRP A 72 9.46 -2.11 1.29
C TRP A 72 10.51 -3.19 1.65
N PRO A 73 10.79 -3.42 2.95
CA PRO A 73 11.75 -4.44 3.38
C PRO A 73 11.32 -5.86 2.95
N ARG A 74 12.25 -6.82 2.99
CA ARG A 74 11.86 -8.23 2.89
C ARG A 74 11.17 -8.63 4.19
N LEU A 75 9.93 -9.10 4.11
CA LEU A 75 9.22 -9.63 5.27
C LEU A 75 9.44 -11.15 5.40
N PRO A 76 9.19 -11.74 6.59
CA PRO A 76 9.06 -13.18 6.74
C PRO A 76 8.02 -13.76 5.77
N ASP A 77 8.25 -15.00 5.29
CA ASP A 77 7.45 -15.62 4.23
C ASP A 77 5.93 -15.61 4.48
N HIS A 78 5.50 -15.76 5.74
CA HIS A 78 4.08 -15.72 6.08
C HIS A 78 3.47 -14.33 5.89
N LEU A 79 4.18 -13.26 6.25
CA LEU A 79 3.72 -11.89 6.02
C LEU A 79 3.80 -11.50 4.55
N GLU A 80 4.80 -12.03 3.83
CA GLU A 80 4.89 -11.91 2.37
C GLU A 80 3.67 -12.51 1.66
N ALA A 81 3.24 -13.70 2.09
CA ALA A 81 2.05 -14.34 1.56
C ALA A 81 0.78 -13.52 1.83
N VAL A 82 0.62 -12.99 3.05
CA VAL A 82 -0.49 -12.10 3.41
C VAL A 82 -0.48 -10.82 2.58
N ARG A 83 0.69 -10.16 2.46
CA ARG A 83 0.87 -8.96 1.62
C ARG A 83 0.41 -9.23 0.19
N ARG A 84 0.85 -10.35 -0.37
CA ARG A 84 0.52 -10.76 -1.73
C ARG A 84 -0.99 -10.96 -1.91
N ASP A 85 -1.66 -11.63 -0.98
CA ASP A 85 -3.11 -11.85 -1.02
C ASP A 85 -3.87 -10.52 -0.91
N MET A 86 -3.54 -9.69 0.08
CA MET A 86 -4.22 -8.41 0.33
C MET A 86 -4.07 -7.44 -0.84
N MET A 87 -2.87 -7.37 -1.43
CA MET A 87 -2.61 -6.57 -2.62
C MET A 87 -3.36 -7.13 -3.84
N GLY A 88 -3.42 -8.45 -4.01
CA GLY A 88 -4.24 -9.09 -5.04
C GLY A 88 -5.73 -8.80 -4.90
N ARG A 89 -6.26 -8.76 -3.67
CA ARG A 89 -7.65 -8.35 -3.39
C ARG A 89 -7.90 -6.89 -3.79
N MET A 90 -6.98 -6.00 -3.43
CA MET A 90 -7.05 -4.59 -3.82
C MET A 90 -7.09 -4.45 -5.34
N TRP A 91 -6.21 -5.16 -6.07
CA TRP A 91 -6.16 -5.09 -7.53
C TRP A 91 -7.42 -5.65 -8.20
N ARG A 92 -7.93 -6.80 -7.74
CA ARG A 92 -9.20 -7.36 -8.23
C ARG A 92 -10.38 -6.42 -7.99
N PHE A 93 -10.39 -5.76 -6.83
CA PHE A 93 -11.39 -4.73 -6.53
C PHE A 93 -11.27 -3.57 -7.52
N ALA A 94 -10.06 -3.00 -7.65
CA ALA A 94 -9.81 -1.87 -8.51
C ALA A 94 -10.20 -2.17 -9.97
N GLU A 95 -9.85 -3.35 -10.48
CA GLU A 95 -10.16 -3.76 -11.85
C GLU A 95 -11.68 -3.82 -12.06
N ARG A 96 -12.39 -4.51 -11.17
CA ARG A 96 -13.85 -4.66 -11.24
C ARG A 96 -14.57 -3.31 -11.23
N GLU A 97 -14.09 -2.36 -10.44
CA GLU A 97 -14.68 -1.03 -10.34
C GLU A 97 -14.19 -0.06 -11.43
N GLN A 98 -13.35 -0.52 -12.38
CA GLN A 98 -12.70 0.32 -13.40
C GLN A 98 -12.02 1.55 -12.77
N ASP A 99 -11.32 1.31 -11.67
CA ASP A 99 -10.72 2.34 -10.82
C ASP A 99 -9.73 3.21 -11.62
N ILE A 100 -9.69 4.49 -11.30
CA ILE A 100 -8.77 5.48 -11.89
C ILE A 100 -7.28 5.12 -11.72
N ILE A 101 -6.93 4.15 -10.87
CA ILE A 101 -5.57 3.60 -10.77
C ILE A 101 -5.07 3.01 -12.10
N PHE A 102 -5.98 2.62 -13.00
CA PHE A 102 -5.66 2.12 -14.34
C PHE A 102 -5.63 3.22 -15.42
N ASN A 103 -5.65 4.50 -15.03
CA ASN A 103 -5.50 5.60 -15.97
C ASN A 103 -4.19 5.44 -16.77
N GLY A 104 -4.21 5.75 -18.07
CA GLY A 104 -3.04 5.70 -18.96
C GLY A 104 -1.94 6.72 -18.63
N PHE A 105 -2.03 7.39 -17.49
CA PHE A 105 -1.00 8.26 -16.93
C PHE A 105 -0.09 7.40 -16.01
N PRO A 106 1.25 7.53 -16.01
CA PRO A 106 2.11 6.60 -15.27
C PRO A 106 2.20 6.97 -13.79
N PRO A 107 1.47 6.30 -12.88
CA PRO A 107 2.06 5.93 -11.59
C PRO A 107 1.63 4.54 -11.07
N VAL A 108 1.50 3.53 -11.94
CA VAL A 108 1.48 2.10 -11.51
C VAL A 108 2.87 1.58 -11.09
N ALA A 109 3.91 2.39 -11.20
CA ALA A 109 5.31 1.97 -11.14
C ALA A 109 5.91 1.79 -9.73
N VAL A 110 5.17 2.08 -8.65
CA VAL A 110 5.74 2.02 -7.29
C VAL A 110 5.18 0.89 -6.42
N VAL A 111 4.23 0.06 -6.91
CA VAL A 111 3.68 -1.07 -6.12
C VAL A 111 4.64 -2.26 -6.23
N PRO A 112 5.04 -2.91 -5.12
CA PRO A 112 5.92 -4.09 -5.17
C PRO A 112 5.42 -5.18 -6.12
N TYR A 113 4.08 -5.34 -6.22
CA TYR A 113 3.44 -6.18 -7.22
C TYR A 113 2.37 -5.40 -7.98
N GLY A 114 2.51 -5.37 -9.30
CA GLY A 114 1.54 -4.74 -10.19
C GLY A 114 0.21 -5.48 -10.28
N PRO A 115 -0.78 -4.91 -10.99
CA PRO A 115 -2.15 -5.41 -11.06
C PRO A 115 -2.29 -6.86 -11.53
N LEU A 116 -1.32 -7.35 -12.29
CA LEU A 116 -1.27 -8.73 -12.78
C LEU A 116 -1.35 -9.76 -11.63
N ILE A 117 -0.94 -9.42 -10.41
CA ILE A 117 -1.02 -10.34 -9.27
C ILE A 117 -2.45 -10.67 -8.83
N GLY A 118 -3.39 -9.76 -9.07
CA GLY A 118 -4.82 -10.02 -8.87
C GLY A 118 -5.47 -10.77 -10.03
N MET A 119 -4.80 -10.82 -11.18
CA MET A 119 -5.31 -11.36 -12.45
C MET A 119 -4.81 -12.78 -12.74
N VAL A 120 -3.89 -13.33 -11.93
CA VAL A 120 -3.53 -14.74 -12.01
C VAL A 120 -4.60 -15.54 -11.28
N ASP A 121 -5.25 -16.46 -11.98
CA ASP A 121 -6.23 -17.38 -11.40
C ASP A 121 -5.63 -18.10 -10.17
N ASP A 122 -6.44 -18.30 -9.13
CA ASP A 122 -6.08 -19.21 -8.05
C ASP A 122 -5.75 -20.58 -8.66
N PRO A 123 -4.68 -21.27 -8.20
CA PRO A 123 -4.46 -22.64 -8.63
C PRO A 123 -5.74 -23.45 -8.36
N PRO A 124 -6.16 -24.33 -9.29
CA PRO A 124 -7.39 -25.08 -9.12
C PRO A 124 -7.36 -25.82 -7.78
N PRO A 125 -8.49 -25.92 -7.06
CA PRO A 125 -8.52 -26.63 -5.80
C PRO A 125 -8.02 -28.06 -6.02
N SER A 126 -7.13 -28.51 -5.12
CA SER A 126 -6.60 -29.88 -5.12
C SER A 126 -7.74 -30.90 -5.19
N PRO A 127 -7.55 -32.03 -5.89
CA PRO A 127 -8.59 -33.04 -6.12
C PRO A 127 -9.16 -33.64 -4.83
#